data_AF-A0A656PP94-F1
#
_entry.id   AF-A0A656PP94-F1
#
_cell.length_a   1.000
_cell.length_b   1.000
_cell.length_c   1.000
_cell.angle_alpha   90.00
_cell.angle_beta   90.00
_cell.angle_gamma   90.00
#
_symmetry.space_group_name_H-M   'P 1'
#
loop_
_entity.id
_entity.type
_entity.pdbx_description
1 polymer ?
#
loop_
_entity_poly.entity_id
_entity_poly.type
_entity_poly.pdbx_seq_one_letter_code
_entity_poly.pdbx_strand_id
1 'polypeptide(L)'
;MFTIFDMARMLKEATAMAARRSVVKPLHEWILEKKKFTCWEAGKEHDRLVKEGFEGLCVDSSLEELLRTYVEIGLLRLEGDVYTLV
;
A
#
# COMPACT_ATOMS: atom_id res chain seq x y z
N MET A 1 -20.74 10.72 -11.57
CA MET A 1 -20.34 9.33 -11.30
C MET A 1 -18.82 9.32 -11.33
N PHE A 2 -18.16 9.26 -10.19
CA PHE A 2 -16.69 9.22 -10.13
C PHE A 2 -16.22 7.81 -10.51
N THR A 3 -15.28 7.72 -11.44
CA THR A 3 -14.74 6.43 -11.89
C THR A 3 -13.62 5.96 -10.95
N ILE A 4 -13.29 4.67 -10.97
CA ILE A 4 -12.14 4.12 -10.21
C ILE A 4 -10.84 4.86 -10.59
N PHE A 5 -10.73 5.35 -11.82
CA PHE A 5 -9.63 6.21 -12.28
C PHE A 5 -9.58 7.56 -11.57
N ASP A 6 -10.73 8.17 -11.27
CA ASP A 6 -10.79 9.43 -10.54
C ASP A 6 -10.42 9.25 -9.06
N MET A 7 -10.81 8.14 -8.45
CA MET A 7 -10.41 7.78 -7.08
C MET A 7 -8.91 7.50 -7.00
N ALA A 8 -8.34 6.77 -7.97
CA ALA A 8 -6.90 6.54 -8.07
C ALA A 8 -6.12 7.85 -8.26
N ARG A 9 -6.68 8.82 -9.00
CA ARG A 9 -6.05 10.14 -9.20
C ARG A 9 -6.12 11.02 -7.95
N MET A 10 -7.25 11.01 -7.24
CA MET A 10 -7.39 11.72 -5.96
C MET A 10 -6.47 11.12 -4.88
N LEU A 11 -6.32 9.79 -4.83
CA LEU A 11 -5.34 9.12 -3.98
C LEU A 11 -3.90 9.51 -4.35
N LYS A 12 -3.59 9.59 -5.65
CA LYS A 12 -2.28 10.01 -6.17
C LYS A 12 -1.94 11.46 -5.82
N GLU A 13 -2.92 12.35 -5.84
CA GLU A 13 -2.75 13.76 -5.48
C GLU A 13 -2.61 13.94 -3.95
N ALA A 14 -3.38 13.19 -3.14
CA ALA A 14 -3.26 13.21 -1.67
C ALA A 14 -1.94 12.59 -1.16
N THR A 15 -1.47 11.51 -1.79
CA THR A 15 -0.20 10.84 -1.44
C THR A 15 1.04 11.61 -1.93
N ALA A 16 0.95 12.32 -3.04
CA ALA A 16 2.04 13.17 -3.54
C ALA A 16 2.37 14.35 -2.59
N MET A 17 1.42 14.77 -1.75
CA MET A 17 1.61 15.87 -0.79
C MET A 17 2.11 15.43 0.60
N ALA A 18 2.00 14.15 0.98
CA ALA A 18 2.23 13.73 2.38
C ALA A 18 3.70 13.52 2.77
N ALA A 19 4.59 13.08 1.89
CA ALA A 19 6.05 13.16 2.13
C ALA A 19 6.82 12.79 0.87
N ARG A 20 7.82 13.59 0.50
CA ARG A 20 8.78 13.26 -0.58
C ARG A 20 9.55 11.94 -0.33
N ARG A 21 9.40 11.32 0.85
CA ARG A 21 10.04 10.07 1.29
C ARG A 21 9.10 9.07 1.99
N SER A 22 7.78 9.13 1.78
CA SER A 22 6.87 8.14 2.38
C SER A 22 7.12 6.72 1.84
N VAL A 23 7.06 5.71 2.71
CA VAL A 23 7.08 4.29 2.34
C VAL A 23 5.86 3.84 1.52
N VAL A 24 4.76 4.59 1.55
CA VAL A 24 3.49 4.18 0.93
C VAL A 24 3.63 3.97 -0.58
N LYS A 25 4.28 4.90 -1.28
CA LYS A 25 4.45 4.82 -2.74
C LYS A 25 5.31 3.62 -3.17
N PRO A 26 6.55 3.45 -2.68
CA PRO A 26 7.38 2.29 -3.07
C PRO A 26 6.77 0.96 -2.62
N LEU A 27 6.08 0.92 -1.47
CA LEU A 27 5.36 -0.28 -1.04
C LEU A 27 4.20 -0.60 -1.99
N HIS A 28 3.49 0.42 -2.49
CA HIS A 28 2.44 0.24 -3.48
C HIS A 28 2.99 -0.28 -4.81
N GLU A 29 4.12 0.26 -5.29
CA GLU A 29 4.79 -0.23 -6.51
C GLU A 29 5.21 -1.70 -6.36
N TRP A 30 5.80 -2.07 -5.21
CA TRP A 30 6.13 -3.46 -4.90
C TRP A 30 4.91 -4.39 -4.91
N ILE A 31 3.77 -3.95 -4.36
CA ILE A 31 2.51 -4.72 -4.38
C ILE A 31 2.06 -5.00 -5.81
N LEU A 32 2.11 -4.00 -6.69
CA LEU A 32 1.72 -4.13 -8.11
C LEU A 32 2.64 -5.10 -8.87
N GLU A 33 3.93 -5.11 -8.56
CA GLU A 33 4.90 -6.03 -9.16
C GLU A 33 4.74 -7.47 -8.65
N LYS A 34 4.60 -7.63 -7.33
CA LYS A 34 4.57 -8.91 -6.65
C LYS A 34 3.28 -9.69 -6.94
N LYS A 35 2.15 -9.00 -7.08
CA LYS A 35 0.79 -9.53 -7.38
C LYS A 35 0.19 -10.51 -6.37
N LYS A 36 0.99 -11.28 -5.64
CA LYS A 36 0.55 -12.23 -4.62
C LYS A 36 1.57 -12.29 -3.48
N PHE A 37 1.14 -12.01 -2.26
CA PHE A 37 2.03 -11.90 -1.10
C PHE A 37 1.28 -12.09 0.22
N THR A 38 2.02 -12.38 1.27
CA THR A 38 1.51 -12.46 2.65
C THR A 38 1.71 -11.14 3.41
N CYS A 39 0.97 -10.94 4.50
CA CYS A 39 1.19 -9.78 5.40
C CYS A 39 2.64 -9.70 5.87
N TRP A 40 3.26 -10.85 6.15
CA TRP A 40 4.66 -10.94 6.56
C TRP A 40 5.65 -10.50 5.48
N GLU A 41 5.41 -10.86 4.22
CA GLU A 41 6.24 -10.38 3.10
C GLU A 41 6.10 -8.86 2.92
N ALA A 42 4.89 -8.31 3.04
CA ALA A 42 4.68 -6.87 3.02
C ALA A 42 5.39 -6.18 4.18
N GLY A 43 5.42 -6.80 5.37
CA GLY A 43 6.15 -6.30 6.55
C GLY A 43 7.65 -6.24 6.31
N LYS A 44 8.23 -7.28 5.72
CA LYS A 44 9.64 -7.30 5.33
C LYS A 44 9.99 -6.20 4.34
N GLU A 45 9.12 -5.98 3.37
CA GLU A 45 9.31 -4.93 2.37
C GLU A 45 9.21 -3.54 3.00
N HIS A 46 8.22 -3.31 3.85
CA HIS A 46 8.11 -2.09 4.64
C HIS A 46 9.39 -1.81 5.44
N ASP A 47 9.90 -2.80 6.18
CA ASP A 47 11.11 -2.65 6.98
C ASP A 47 12.36 -2.40 6.13
N ARG A 48 12.43 -3.01 4.94
CA ARG A 48 13.49 -2.76 3.96
C ARG A 48 13.47 -1.29 3.52
N LEU A 49 12.31 -0.77 3.15
CA LEU A 49 12.14 0.61 2.71
C LEU A 49 12.45 1.60 3.85
N VAL A 50 12.03 1.32 5.07
CA VAL A 50 12.40 2.16 6.23
C VAL A 50 13.93 2.19 6.43
N LYS A 51 14.62 1.05 6.28
CA LYS A 51 16.09 0.99 6.34
C LYS A 51 16.78 1.74 5.19
N GLU A 52 16.15 1.82 4.03
CA GLU A 52 16.62 2.61 2.88
C GLU A 52 16.41 4.12 3.06
N GLY A 53 15.80 4.54 4.17
CA GLY A 53 15.61 5.95 4.53
C GLY A 53 14.25 6.52 4.14
N PHE A 54 13.28 5.67 3.83
CA PHE A 54 11.89 6.07 3.72
C PHE A 54 11.27 6.27 5.12
N GLU A 55 10.38 7.24 5.22
CA GLU A 55 9.56 7.44 6.40
C GLU A 55 8.52 6.32 6.45
N GLY A 56 8.48 5.61 7.59
CA GLY A 56 7.51 4.55 7.84
C GLY A 56 6.07 5.05 7.77
N LEU A 57 5.13 4.12 7.87
CA LEU A 57 3.71 4.49 7.92
C LEU A 57 3.44 5.39 9.15
N CYS A 58 2.51 6.33 9.00
CA CYS A 58 2.12 7.24 10.09
C CYS A 58 1.68 6.45 11.33
N VAL A 59 1.84 7.06 12.51
CA VAL A 59 1.51 6.45 13.81
C VAL A 59 0.06 5.93 13.88
N ASP A 60 -0.83 6.55 13.11
CA ASP A 60 -2.26 6.22 13.03
C ASP A 60 -2.62 5.26 11.88
N SER A 61 -1.64 4.67 11.19
CA SER A 61 -1.88 3.75 10.08
C SER A 61 -0.89 2.61 10.09
N SER A 62 -1.31 1.46 10.60
CA SER A 62 -0.54 0.22 10.53
C SER A 62 -0.48 -0.31 9.10
N LEU A 63 0.53 -1.16 8.82
CA LEU A 63 0.61 -1.88 7.55
C LEU A 63 -0.65 -2.73 7.30
N GLU A 64 -1.20 -3.33 8.36
CA GLU A 64 -2.43 -4.11 8.27
C GLU A 64 -3.64 -3.26 7.88
N GLU A 65 -3.76 -2.04 8.41
CA GLU A 65 -4.83 -1.12 8.03
C GLU A 65 -4.70 -0.65 6.59
N LEU A 66 -3.46 -0.42 6.11
CA LEU A 66 -3.22 -0.09 4.70
C LEU A 66 -3.66 -1.25 3.79
N LEU A 67 -3.25 -2.48 4.11
CA LEU A 67 -3.63 -3.67 3.34
C LEU A 67 -5.13 -3.93 3.41
N ARG A 68 -5.76 -3.72 4.58
CA ARG A 68 -7.22 -3.82 4.73
C ARG A 68 -7.94 -2.79 3.88
N THR A 69 -7.46 -1.54 3.86
CA THR A 69 -8.00 -0.49 2.99
C THR A 69 -7.94 -0.92 1.52
N TYR A 70 -6.82 -1.53 1.09
CA TYR A 70 -6.70 -2.05 -0.28
C TYR A 70 -7.67 -3.20 -0.58
N VAL A 71 -8.01 -4.02 0.40
CA VAL A 71 -9.06 -5.03 0.26
C VAL A 71 -10.44 -4.38 0.17
N GLU A 72 -10.74 -3.40 1.02
CA GLU A 72 -12.03 -2.71 1.07
C GLU A 72 -12.34 -1.95 -0.23
N ILE A 73 -11.33 -1.34 -0.85
CA ILE A 73 -11.49 -0.66 -2.16
C ILE A 73 -11.42 -1.62 -3.36
N GLY A 74 -11.19 -2.91 -3.11
CA GLY A 74 -11.15 -3.95 -4.15
C GLY A 74 -9.87 -4.03 -4.96
N LEU A 75 -8.78 -3.40 -4.52
CA LEU A 75 -7.45 -3.54 -5.14
C LEU A 75 -6.83 -4.90 -4.84
N LEU A 76 -7.03 -5.40 -3.62
CA LEU A 76 -6.56 -6.70 -3.17
C LEU A 76 -7.73 -7.60 -2.82
N ARG A 77 -7.54 -8.90 -3.01
CA ARG A 77 -8.36 -9.95 -2.41
C ARG A 77 -7.54 -10.69 -1.37
N LEU A 78 -8.10 -10.86 -0.17
CA LEU A 78 -7.51 -11.69 0.87
C LEU A 78 -8.16 -13.07 0.87
N GLU A 79 -7.38 -14.12 0.64
CA GLU A 79 -7.80 -15.52 0.72
C GLU A 79 -6.90 -16.23 1.74
N GLY A 80 -7.43 -16.48 2.94
CA GLY A 80 -6.62 -16.97 4.07
C GLY A 80 -5.63 -15.89 4.55
N ASP A 81 -4.34 -16.16 4.45
CA ASP A 81 -3.23 -15.26 4.81
C ASP A 81 -2.57 -14.59 3.59
N VAL A 82 -3.12 -14.83 2.39
CA VAL A 82 -2.53 -14.37 1.13
C VAL A 82 -3.36 -13.25 0.50
N TYR A 83 -2.71 -12.12 0.27
CA TYR A 83 -3.21 -11.02 -0.52
C TYR A 83 -2.89 -11.25 -2.00
N THR A 84 -3.88 -11.09 -2.87
CA THR A 84 -3.75 -11.19 -4.32
C THR A 84 -4.28 -9.93 -4.97
N LEU A 85 -3.51 -9.33 -5.89
CA LEU A 85 -3.94 -8.20 -6.69
C LEU A 85 -5.10 -8.59 -7.60
N VAL A 86 -6.15 -7.78 -7.60
CA VAL A 86 -7.37 -7.96 -8.41
C VAL A 86 -7.26 -7.23 -9.74
#